data_AF-Q6WEA5-F1
#
_entry.id   AF-Q6WEA5-F1
#
_cell.length_a   1.000
_cell.length_b   1.000
_cell.length_c   1.000
_cell.angle_alpha   90.00
_cell.angle_beta   90.00
_cell.angle_gamma   90.00
#
_symmetry.space_group_name_H-M   'P 1'
#
loop_
_entity.id
_entity.type
_entity.pdbx_description
1 polymer ?
#
loop_
_entity_poly.entity_id
_entity_poly.type
_entity_poly.pdbx_seq_one_letter_code
_entity_poly.pdbx_strand_id
1 'polypeptide(L)'
;MLINSTRHEEYQYLEMIDDIIRHGVSKDDRTGVGTISKFGAQMRFSLRDGVFPLLTTKRVFWKGVVEELLWFIRGDTNGANLSKKGVKICDANGSRQFLDSRGLTQREENDLGPVYGFQWRHFGAKYVDMHTDYTG
;
A
#
# COMPACT_ATOMS: atom_id res chain seq x y z
N MET A 1 -10.00 -22.33 -37.69
CA MET A 1 -10.07 -21.08 -36.91
C MET A 1 -9.26 -21.30 -35.65
N LEU A 2 -8.01 -20.84 -35.60
CA LEU A 2 -7.16 -21.03 -34.42
C LEU A 2 -7.60 -20.00 -33.38
N ILE A 3 -8.20 -20.46 -32.29
CA ILE A 3 -8.43 -19.62 -31.11
C ILE A 3 -7.07 -19.39 -30.49
N ASN A 4 -6.47 -18.24 -30.80
CA ASN A 4 -5.24 -17.80 -30.14
C ASN A 4 -5.62 -17.36 -28.72
N SER A 5 -5.75 -18.32 -27.80
CA SER A 5 -6.05 -18.05 -26.40
C SER A 5 -4.83 -17.43 -25.74
N THR A 6 -4.73 -16.10 -25.77
CA THR A 6 -3.76 -15.36 -24.96
C THR A 6 -3.97 -15.70 -23.49
N ARG A 7 -2.92 -16.18 -22.83
CA ARG A 7 -2.94 -16.49 -21.40
C ARG A 7 -3.33 -15.25 -20.59
N HIS A 8 -4.21 -15.41 -19.60
CA HIS A 8 -4.69 -14.31 -18.77
C HIS A 8 -3.54 -13.63 -18.01
N GLU A 9 -3.51 -12.29 -17.96
CA GLU A 9 -2.39 -11.54 -17.36
C GLU A 9 -2.21 -11.79 -15.85
N GLU A 10 -3.26 -12.20 -15.13
CA GLU A 10 -3.20 -12.58 -13.71
C GLU A 10 -2.26 -13.76 -13.44
N TYR A 11 -1.93 -14.59 -14.44
CA TYR A 11 -0.93 -15.65 -14.27
C TYR A 11 0.44 -15.09 -13.85
N GLN A 12 0.79 -13.86 -14.23
CA GLN A 12 2.03 -13.23 -13.76
C GLN A 12 2.09 -13.14 -12.22
N TYR A 13 0.97 -12.84 -11.57
CA TYR A 13 0.87 -12.81 -10.11
C TYR A 13 0.97 -14.22 -9.50
N LEU A 14 0.24 -15.18 -10.08
CA LEU A 14 0.22 -16.56 -9.59
C LEU A 14 1.57 -17.27 -9.76
N GLU A 15 2.24 -17.06 -10.90
CA GLU A 15 3.56 -17.62 -11.16
C GLU A 15 4.64 -16.98 -10.30
N MET A 16 4.53 -15.68 -10.01
CA MET A 16 5.44 -15.02 -9.07
C MET A 16 5.30 -15.60 -7.66
N ILE A 17 4.08 -15.91 -7.21
CA ILE A 17 3.87 -16.60 -5.93
C ILE A 17 4.49 -18.00 -5.96
N ASP A 18 4.20 -18.81 -6.98
CA ASP A 18 4.74 -20.17 -7.10
C ASP A 18 6.28 -20.17 -7.13
N ASP A 19 6.90 -19.24 -7.86
CA ASP A 19 8.34 -19.09 -7.95
C ASP A 19 8.97 -18.66 -6.60
N ILE A 20 8.34 -17.75 -5.85
CA ILE A 20 8.78 -17.40 -4.49
C ILE A 20 8.70 -18.62 -3.58
N ILE A 21 7.61 -19.38 -3.61
CA ILE A 21 7.43 -20.56 -2.74
C ILE A 21 8.46 -21.65 -3.06
N ARG A 22 8.73 -21.92 -4.34
CA ARG A 22 9.63 -23.01 -4.77
C ARG A 22 11.11 -22.67 -4.71
N HIS A 23 11.47 -21.43 -5.04
CA HIS A 23 12.86 -21.04 -5.28
C HIS A 23 13.30 -19.82 -4.45
N GLY A 24 12.43 -19.29 -3.60
CA GLY A 24 12.77 -18.18 -2.71
C GLY A 24 13.67 -18.61 -1.55
N VAL A 25 14.26 -17.62 -0.89
CA VAL A 25 15.14 -17.79 0.26
C VAL A 25 14.37 -17.46 1.53
N SER A 26 14.32 -18.43 2.45
CA SER A 26 13.79 -18.23 3.82
C SER A 26 14.69 -17.30 4.62
N LYS A 27 14.09 -16.29 5.26
CA LYS A 27 14.78 -15.28 6.07
C LYS A 27 13.90 -14.84 7.23
N ASP A 28 14.52 -14.42 8.32
CA ASP A 28 13.83 -13.69 9.38
C ASP A 28 13.41 -12.30 8.89
N ASP A 29 12.38 -11.72 9.51
CA ASP A 29 11.92 -10.37 9.21
C ASP A 29 11.60 -9.58 10.49
N ARG A 30 11.36 -8.27 10.34
CA ARG A 30 11.14 -7.34 11.46
C ARG A 30 9.92 -7.66 12.34
N THR A 31 9.00 -8.48 11.87
CA THR A 31 7.79 -8.90 12.59
C THR A 31 8.01 -10.18 13.38
N GLY A 32 9.12 -10.89 13.13
CA GLY A 32 9.44 -12.18 13.76
C GLY A 32 8.67 -13.37 13.20
N VAL A 33 7.84 -13.19 12.17
CA VAL A 33 7.08 -14.28 11.52
C VAL A 33 7.96 -15.11 10.61
N GLY A 34 8.88 -14.47 9.89
CA GLY A 34 9.70 -15.09 8.86
C GLY A 34 9.07 -14.93 7.47
N THR A 35 9.91 -14.88 6.45
CA THR A 35 9.53 -14.61 5.06
C THR A 35 10.27 -15.53 4.10
N ILE A 36 9.61 -15.93 3.00
CA ILE A 36 10.27 -16.52 1.81
C ILE A 36 10.37 -15.41 0.77
N SER A 37 11.60 -15.09 0.31
CA SER A 37 11.85 -13.90 -0.50
C SER A 37 12.64 -14.17 -1.78
N LYS A 38 12.35 -13.39 -2.82
CA LYS A 38 13.22 -13.19 -3.99
C LYS A 38 13.54 -11.71 -4.16
N PHE A 39 14.65 -11.41 -4.82
CA PHE A 39 15.05 -10.04 -5.13
C PHE A 39 14.86 -9.77 -6.63
N GLY A 40 14.09 -8.73 -6.95
CA GLY A 40 13.78 -8.35 -8.33
C GLY A 40 12.71 -9.25 -8.94
N ALA A 41 11.53 -8.69 -9.19
CA ALA A 41 10.45 -9.31 -9.95
C ALA A 41 9.74 -8.24 -10.76
N GLN A 42 9.13 -8.62 -11.88
CA GLN A 42 8.41 -7.68 -12.75
C GLN A 42 7.10 -8.31 -13.22
N MET A 43 6.04 -7.51 -13.19
CA MET A 43 4.76 -7.81 -13.82
C MET A 43 4.37 -6.61 -14.71
N ARG A 44 3.64 -6.87 -15.79
CA ARG A 44 3.13 -5.84 -16.70
C ARG A 44 1.66 -6.15 -17.01
N PHE A 45 0.80 -5.17 -16.80
CA PHE A 45 -0.64 -5.32 -17.04
C PHE A 45 -1.08 -4.31 -18.09
N SER A 46 -1.90 -4.75 -19.04
CA SER A 46 -2.53 -3.85 -20.00
C SER A 46 -3.62 -3.02 -19.30
N LEU A 47 -3.63 -1.72 -19.57
CA LEU A 47 -4.73 -0.80 -19.20
C LEU A 47 -5.51 -0.33 -20.43
N ARG A 48 -5.22 -0.90 -21.61
CA ARG A 48 -5.90 -0.56 -22.86
C ARG A 48 -7.27 -1.22 -22.91
N ASP A 49 -8.12 -0.73 -23.79
CA ASP A 49 -9.42 -1.34 -24.12
C ASP A 49 -10.33 -1.55 -22.91
N GLY A 50 -10.21 -0.68 -21.90
CA GLY A 50 -11.01 -0.74 -20.67
C GLY A 50 -10.62 -1.87 -19.71
N VAL A 51 -9.47 -2.52 -19.92
CA VAL A 51 -8.97 -3.57 -19.02
C VAL A 51 -8.44 -2.93 -17.73
N PHE A 52 -8.84 -3.49 -16.59
CA PHE A 52 -8.35 -3.10 -15.27
C PHE A 52 -7.88 -4.34 -14.51
N PRO A 53 -6.60 -4.43 -14.09
CA PRO A 53 -6.00 -5.63 -13.53
C PRO A 53 -6.35 -5.82 -12.05
N LEU A 54 -7.64 -5.84 -11.73
CA LEU A 54 -8.12 -6.23 -10.41
C LEU A 54 -8.11 -7.75 -10.31
N LEU A 55 -7.25 -8.28 -9.43
CA LEU A 55 -7.10 -9.73 -9.24
C LEU A 55 -8.45 -10.39 -8.92
N THR A 56 -8.67 -11.57 -9.51
CA THR A 56 -9.96 -12.29 -9.46
C THR A 56 -9.89 -13.56 -8.63
N THR A 57 -8.71 -14.14 -8.45
CA THR A 57 -8.48 -15.35 -7.63
C THR A 57 -8.75 -15.13 -6.14
N LYS A 58 -8.84 -13.86 -5.70
CA LYS A 58 -9.34 -13.44 -4.39
C LYS A 58 -9.92 -12.03 -4.50
N ARG A 59 -11.02 -11.78 -3.77
CA ARG A 59 -11.62 -10.44 -3.71
C ARG A 59 -10.63 -9.40 -3.14
N VAL A 60 -10.36 -8.36 -3.93
CA VAL A 60 -9.59 -7.18 -3.52
C VAL A 60 -10.50 -6.15 -2.85
N PHE A 61 -10.02 -5.48 -1.80
CA PHE A 61 -10.77 -4.44 -1.09
C PHE A 61 -10.76 -3.10 -1.86
N TRP A 62 -11.54 -3.03 -2.95
CA TRP A 62 -11.54 -1.91 -3.89
C TRP A 62 -11.88 -0.55 -3.24
N LYS A 63 -12.86 -0.52 -2.33
CA LYS A 63 -13.20 0.70 -1.56
C LYS A 63 -11.97 1.26 -0.83
N GLY A 64 -11.17 0.39 -0.21
CA GLY A 64 -9.94 0.79 0.47
C GLY A 64 -8.94 1.45 -0.47
N VAL A 65 -8.67 0.80 -1.61
CA VAL A 65 -7.72 1.31 -2.63
C VAL A 65 -8.11 2.70 -3.12
N VAL A 66 -9.39 2.91 -3.45
CA VAL A 66 -9.86 4.21 -3.96
C VAL A 66 -9.79 5.29 -2.89
N GLU A 67 -10.26 5.02 -1.67
CA GLU A 67 -10.23 6.01 -0.59
C GLU A 67 -8.81 6.37 -0.16
N GLU A 68 -7.90 5.41 -0.14
CA GLU A 68 -6.47 5.62 0.14
C GLU A 68 -5.81 6.47 -0.96
N LEU A 69 -6.06 6.17 -2.24
CA LEU A 69 -5.51 6.97 -3.33
C LEU A 69 -6.02 8.41 -3.29
N LEU A 70 -7.31 8.62 -3.02
CA LEU A 70 -7.87 9.96 -2.85
C LEU A 70 -7.30 10.67 -1.62
N TRP A 71 -6.97 9.94 -0.55
CA TRP A 71 -6.28 10.46 0.62
C TRP A 71 -4.83 10.89 0.29
N PHE A 72 -4.08 10.10 -0.47
CA PHE A 72 -2.76 10.50 -1.00
C PHE A 72 -2.85 11.76 -1.86
N ILE A 73 -3.80 11.82 -2.79
CA ILE A 73 -3.97 12.98 -3.69
C ILE A 73 -4.24 14.26 -2.88
N ARG A 74 -5.00 14.17 -1.77
CA ARG A 74 -5.26 15.34 -0.90
C ARG A 74 -4.04 15.82 -0.12
N GLY A 75 -2.96 15.05 -0.06
CA GLY A 75 -1.83 15.36 0.81
C GLY A 75 -2.11 15.07 2.30
N ASP A 76 -3.20 14.37 2.59
CA ASP A 76 -3.66 14.08 3.95
C ASP A 76 -2.70 13.09 4.64
N THR A 77 -2.46 13.30 5.93
CA THR A 77 -1.60 12.46 6.78
C THR A 77 -2.32 11.95 8.02
N ASN A 78 -3.60 12.28 8.17
CA ASN A 78 -4.46 11.82 9.25
C ASN A 78 -5.12 10.48 8.90
N GLY A 79 -4.64 9.40 9.51
CA GLY A 79 -5.17 8.05 9.32
C GLY A 79 -6.64 7.90 9.74
N ALA A 80 -7.11 8.70 10.70
CA ALA A 80 -8.50 8.62 11.19
C ALA A 80 -9.51 9.02 10.10
N ASN A 81 -9.11 9.81 9.10
CA ASN A 81 -9.97 10.15 7.97
C ASN A 81 -10.29 8.92 7.09
N LEU A 82 -9.38 7.94 7.01
CA LEU A 82 -9.65 6.65 6.38
C LEU A 82 -10.53 5.77 7.27
N SER A 83 -10.23 5.69 8.57
CA SER A 83 -10.98 4.85 9.53
C SER A 83 -12.45 5.27 9.61
N LYS A 84 -12.74 6.59 9.62
CA LYS A 84 -14.11 7.15 9.57
C LYS A 84 -14.91 6.69 8.34
N LYS A 85 -14.24 6.36 7.24
CA LYS A 85 -14.86 5.84 6.00
C LYS A 85 -14.95 4.31 5.98
N GLY A 86 -14.56 3.64 7.06
CA GLY A 86 -14.50 2.18 7.17
C GLY A 86 -13.26 1.58 6.51
N VAL A 87 -12.22 2.37 6.26
CA VAL A 87 -10.94 1.92 5.69
C VAL A 87 -9.89 1.90 6.81
N LYS A 88 -9.62 0.71 7.36
CA LYS A 88 -8.81 0.53 8.58
C LYS A 88 -7.35 0.13 8.32
N ILE A 89 -6.87 0.33 7.09
CA ILE A 89 -5.56 -0.18 6.65
C ILE A 89 -4.38 0.48 7.39
N CYS A 90 -4.59 1.68 7.95
CA CYS A 90 -3.56 2.43 8.67
C CYS A 90 -3.70 2.37 10.21
N ASP A 91 -4.81 1.85 10.74
CA ASP A 91 -5.14 1.91 12.18
C ASP A 91 -4.01 1.34 13.05
N ALA A 92 -3.45 0.19 12.66
CA ALA A 92 -2.38 -0.46 13.42
C ALA A 92 -1.11 0.41 13.48
N ASN A 93 -0.73 1.03 12.35
CA ASN A 93 0.47 1.86 12.26
C ASN A 93 0.25 3.28 12.81
N GLY A 94 -1.00 3.71 12.92
CA GLY A 94 -1.39 4.97 13.56
C GLY A 94 -1.56 4.87 15.07
N SER A 95 -1.65 3.66 15.63
CA SER A 95 -1.88 3.45 17.06
C SER A 95 -0.80 4.07 17.94
N ARG A 96 -1.18 4.47 19.16
CA ARG A 96 -0.24 5.01 20.17
C ARG A 96 0.94 4.07 20.40
N GLN A 97 0.65 2.77 20.58
CA GLN A 97 1.67 1.74 20.79
C GLN A 97 2.67 1.67 19.63
N PHE A 98 2.19 1.71 18.39
CA PHE A 98 3.08 1.65 17.24
C PHE A 98 3.93 2.91 17.12
N LEU A 99 3.34 4.10 17.27
CA LEU A 99 4.07 5.37 17.22
C LEU A 99 5.16 5.44 18.30
N ASP A 100 4.87 4.99 19.52
CA ASP A 100 5.85 4.93 20.61
C ASP A 100 6.98 3.94 20.30
N SER A 101 6.67 2.79 19.71
CA SER A 101 7.69 1.82 19.27
C SER A 101 8.63 2.39 18.19
N ARG A 102 8.21 3.46 17.50
CA ARG A 102 9.01 4.20 16.52
C ARG A 102 9.70 5.45 17.11
N GLY A 103 9.57 5.69 18.41
CA GLY A 103 10.10 6.89 19.08
C GLY A 103 9.35 8.17 18.73
N LEU A 104 8.13 8.08 18.19
CA LEU A 104 7.29 9.20 17.77
C LEU A 104 6.29 9.57 18.87
N THR A 105 6.77 9.72 20.10
CA THR A 105 5.95 9.91 21.31
C THR A 105 5.17 11.23 21.30
N GLN A 106 5.69 12.24 20.60
CA GLN A 106 5.07 13.55 20.45
C GLN A 106 3.97 13.62 19.38
N ARG A 107 3.85 12.61 18.50
CA ARG A 107 2.82 12.61 17.45
C ARG A 107 1.47 12.24 18.05
N GLU A 108 0.40 12.87 17.59
CA GLU A 108 -0.96 12.43 17.92
C GLU A 108 -1.23 11.03 17.35
N GLU A 109 -2.12 10.26 17.99
CA GLU A 109 -2.58 8.98 17.43
C GLU A 109 -3.24 9.20 16.06
N ASN A 110 -2.90 8.36 15.09
CA ASN A 110 -3.24 8.48 13.67
C ASN A 110 -2.56 9.62 12.88
N ASP A 111 -1.68 10.42 13.48
CA ASP A 111 -0.74 11.25 12.71
C ASP A 111 0.36 10.35 12.12
N LEU A 112 0.20 9.99 10.85
CA LEU A 112 1.13 9.09 10.15
C LEU A 112 2.45 9.79 9.78
N GLY A 113 2.54 11.10 9.98
CA GLY A 113 3.68 11.93 9.59
C GLY A 113 3.74 12.20 8.09
N PRO A 114 4.89 12.65 7.58
CA PRO A 114 5.05 13.11 6.20
C PRO A 114 5.18 11.93 5.21
N VAL A 115 4.14 11.10 5.13
CA VAL A 115 4.07 9.89 4.28
C VAL A 115 3.65 10.24 2.84
N TYR A 116 3.27 9.24 2.06
CA TYR A 116 2.99 9.28 0.62
C TYR A 116 2.32 10.57 0.14
N GLY A 117 1.12 10.88 0.64
CA GLY A 117 0.35 12.04 0.20
C GLY A 117 1.09 13.35 0.44
N PHE A 118 1.65 13.53 1.63
CA PHE A 118 2.44 14.72 1.96
C PHE A 118 3.62 14.88 1.00
N GLN A 119 4.38 13.81 0.72
CA GLN A 119 5.51 13.90 -0.22
C GLN A 119 5.07 14.15 -1.66
N TRP A 120 3.91 13.67 -2.09
CA TRP A 120 3.38 13.94 -3.43
C TRP A 120 3.01 15.41 -3.62
N ARG A 121 2.52 16.07 -2.57
CA ARG A 121 1.98 17.43 -2.66
C ARG A 121 2.91 18.50 -2.11
N HIS A 122 3.76 18.16 -1.15
CA HIS A 122 4.57 19.07 -0.34
C HIS A 122 6.00 18.54 -0.13
N PHE A 123 6.60 17.95 -1.18
CA PHE A 123 7.96 17.42 -1.11
C PHE A 123 8.96 18.47 -0.59
N GLY A 124 9.73 18.10 0.44
CA GLY A 124 10.73 18.98 1.05
C GLY A 124 10.18 20.00 2.06
N ALA A 125 8.86 20.11 2.24
CA ALA A 125 8.28 20.96 3.28
C ALA A 125 8.58 20.41 4.69
N LYS A 126 8.74 21.30 5.66
CA LYS A 126 8.93 20.93 7.07
C LYS A 126 7.58 20.51 7.66
N TYR A 127 7.44 19.22 7.94
CA TYR A 127 6.26 18.69 8.62
C TYR A 127 6.15 19.20 10.06
N VAL A 128 4.94 19.59 10.46
CA VAL A 128 4.54 20.00 11.81
C VAL A 128 3.65 18.90 12.39
N ASP A 129 2.39 18.83 11.96
CA ASP A 129 1.41 17.80 12.32
C ASP A 129 0.40 17.57 11.18
N MET A 130 -0.54 16.65 11.39
CA MET A 130 -1.60 16.31 10.41
C MET A 130 -2.73 17.34 10.27
N HIS A 131 -2.76 18.38 11.10
CA HIS A 131 -3.81 19.41 11.10
C HIS A 131 -3.36 20.70 10.41
N THR A 132 -2.06 20.85 10.22
CA THR A 132 -1.43 22.02 9.59
C THR A 132 -1.81 22.12 8.11
N ASP A 133 -2.16 23.32 7.66
CA ASP A 133 -2.31 23.61 6.23
C ASP A 133 -0.94 23.82 5.59
N TYR A 134 -0.60 22.96 4.64
CA TYR A 134 0.67 22.99 3.91
C TYR A 134 0.53 23.57 2.48
N THR A 135 -0.58 24.26 2.18
CA THR A 135 -0.79 24.87 0.86
C THR A 135 0.37 25.80 0.46
N GLY A 136 0.94 25.55 -0.71
CA GLY A 136 2.11 26.21 -1.29
C GLY A 136 2.74 25.34 -2.37
#